data_AF-A0A946Y4F4-F1
#
_entry.id   AF-A0A946Y4F4-F1
#
_cell.length_a   1.000
_cell.length_b   1.000
_cell.length_c   1.000
_cell.angle_alpha   90.00
_cell.angle_beta   90.00
_cell.angle_gamma   90.00
#
_symmetry.space_group_name_H-M   'P 1'
#
loop_
_entity.id
_entity.type
_entity.pdbx_description
1 polymer ?
#
loop_
_entity_poly.entity_id
_entity_poly.type
_entity_poly.pdbx_seq_one_letter_code
_entity_poly.pdbx_strand_id
1 'polypeptide(L)'
;LSCPMNCPKQMRNGPCGGVRSNGKCEVNPDMDCVWVNAWDGNKRLHDDAYPIQVVQPPVDNRLIGTSAWLRELRHKTASDRTAS
;
A
#
# COMPACT_ATOMS: atom_id res chain seq x y z
N LEU A 1 -12.70 -0.28 -5.40
CA LEU A 1 -11.26 0.03 -5.19
C LEU A 1 -10.93 -0.27 -3.73
N SER A 2 -9.93 -1.11 -3.44
CA SER A 2 -9.58 -1.53 -2.07
C SER A 2 -8.50 -0.62 -1.50
N CYS A 3 -8.66 -0.13 -0.27
CA CYS A 3 -7.64 0.67 0.41
C CYS A 3 -6.69 -0.25 1.21
N PRO A 4 -5.38 -0.30 0.91
CA PRO A 4 -4.43 -1.18 1.62
C PRO A 4 -4.26 -0.83 3.10
N MET A 5 -4.66 0.37 3.51
CA MET A 5 -4.69 0.80 4.91
C MET A 5 -5.61 -0.05 5.80
N ASN A 6 -6.58 -0.75 5.21
CA ASN A 6 -7.51 -1.60 5.95
C ASN A 6 -6.90 -2.96 6.34
N CYS A 7 -5.67 -3.27 5.91
CA CYS A 7 -4.98 -4.51 6.31
C CYS A 7 -4.65 -4.47 7.82
N PRO A 8 -5.08 -5.46 8.63
CA PRO A 8 -4.75 -5.51 10.06
C PRO A 8 -3.25 -5.59 10.33
N LYS A 9 -2.48 -6.16 9.39
CA LYS A 9 -1.01 -6.22 9.45
C LYS A 9 -0.33 -4.91 9.02
N GLN A 10 -1.10 -3.90 8.62
CA GLN A 10 -0.63 -2.60 8.12
C GLN A 10 0.34 -2.68 6.92
N MET A 11 0.42 -3.81 6.22
CA MET A 11 1.26 -3.96 5.04
C MET A 11 0.65 -3.28 3.81
N ARG A 12 1.47 -2.46 3.14
CA ARG A 12 1.10 -1.65 1.98
C ARG A 12 1.92 -1.94 0.71
N ASN A 13 3.00 -2.70 0.86
CA ASN A 13 3.94 -3.02 -0.21
C ASN A 13 3.59 -4.31 -0.98
N GLY A 14 2.63 -5.10 -0.50
CA GLY A 14 2.19 -6.31 -1.18
C GLY A 14 1.33 -7.23 -0.31
N PRO A 15 0.86 -8.35 -0.89
CA PRO A 15 0.11 -9.36 -0.15
C PRO A 15 0.97 -9.97 0.97
N CYS A 16 0.33 -10.32 2.09
CA CYS A 16 1.04 -10.84 3.26
C CYS A 16 1.38 -12.33 3.21
N GLY A 17 0.96 -13.05 2.17
CA GLY A 17 1.02 -14.51 2.10
C GLY A 17 -0.01 -15.24 2.97
N GLY A 18 -0.64 -14.54 3.91
CA GLY A 18 -1.64 -15.04 4.86
C GLY A 18 -3.09 -14.93 4.38
N VAL A 19 -3.36 -15.17 3.11
CA VAL A 19 -4.74 -15.19 2.63
C VAL A 19 -5.30 -16.59 2.90
N ARG A 20 -6.45 -16.68 3.56
CA ARG A 20 -7.13 -17.97 3.76
C ARG A 20 -7.65 -18.50 2.43
N SER A 21 -7.86 -19.81 2.33
CA SER A 21 -8.35 -20.46 1.09
C SER A 21 -9.68 -19.91 0.58
N ASN A 22 -10.50 -19.35 1.46
CA ASN A 22 -11.77 -18.69 1.14
C ASN A 22 -11.64 -17.18 0.84
N GLY A 23 -10.43 -16.66 0.65
CA GLY A 23 -10.17 -15.24 0.36
C GLY A 23 -10.21 -14.31 1.57
N LYS A 24 -10.43 -14.84 2.79
CA LYS A 24 -10.46 -14.06 4.04
C LYS A 24 -9.06 -13.74 4.57
N CYS A 25 -8.97 -12.76 5.47
CA CYS A 25 -7.71 -12.43 6.15
C CYS A 25 -7.28 -13.52 7.15
N GLU A 26 -5.97 -13.77 7.27
CA GLU A 26 -5.40 -14.64 8.33
C GLU A 26 -5.72 -14.11 9.73
N VAL A 27 -5.56 -12.81 9.96
CA VAL A 27 -5.66 -12.18 11.30
C VAL A 27 -7.12 -12.00 11.74
N ASN A 28 -7.99 -11.60 10.82
CA ASN A 28 -9.42 -11.42 11.07
C ASN A 28 -10.23 -12.31 10.09
N PRO A 29 -10.70 -13.49 10.52
CA PRO A 29 -11.37 -14.45 9.64
C PRO A 29 -12.67 -13.95 9.02
N ASP A 30 -13.33 -12.96 9.62
CA ASP A 30 -14.61 -12.45 9.13
C ASP A 30 -14.43 -11.43 8.00
N MET A 31 -13.26 -10.79 7.92
CA MET A 31 -12.96 -9.79 6.90
C MET A 31 -12.43 -10.41 5.61
N ASP A 32 -12.86 -9.86 4.47
CA ASP A 32 -12.26 -10.17 3.18
C ASP A 32 -10.83 -9.60 3.10
N CYS A 33 -9.93 -10.33 2.48
CA CYS A 33 -8.56 -9.87 2.32
C CYS A 33 -8.51 -8.65 1.38
N VAL A 34 -7.96 -7.54 1.87
CA VAL A 34 -7.84 -6.29 1.11
C VAL A 34 -7.05 -6.46 -0.20
N TRP A 35 -6.07 -7.37 -0.22
CA TRP A 35 -5.23 -7.65 -1.39
C TRP A 35 -5.92 -8.53 -2.43
N VAL A 36 -6.79 -9.45 -2.01
CA VAL A 36 -7.68 -10.18 -2.93
C VAL A 36 -8.62 -9.18 -3.62
N ASN A 37 -9.26 -8.31 -2.83
CA ASN A 37 -10.14 -7.27 -3.37
C ASN A 37 -9.40 -6.29 -4.29
N ALA A 38 -8.16 -5.94 -3.97
CA ALA A 38 -7.33 -5.08 -4.81
C ALA A 38 -6.99 -5.78 -6.14
N TRP A 39 -6.65 -7.06 -6.10
CA TRP A 39 -6.32 -7.88 -7.28
C TRP A 39 -7.52 -8.03 -8.21
N ASP A 40 -8.69 -8.35 -7.68
CA ASP A 40 -9.92 -8.44 -8.45
C ASP A 40 -10.34 -7.08 -9.02
N GLY A 41 -10.13 -6.00 -8.26
CA GLY A 41 -10.31 -4.64 -8.74
C GLY A 41 -9.36 -4.29 -9.89
N ASN A 42 -8.08 -4.68 -9.80
CA ASN A 42 -7.09 -4.45 -10.86
C ASN A 42 -7.49 -5.15 -12.17
N LYS A 43 -7.87 -6.43 -12.09
CA LYS A 43 -8.34 -7.22 -13.23
C LYS A 43 -9.53 -6.61 -13.95
N ARG A 44 -10.39 -5.86 -13.24
CA ARG A 44 -11.56 -5.19 -13.83
C ARG A 44 -11.22 -3.86 -14.49
N LEU A 45 -10.11 -3.24 -14.10
CA LEU A 45 -9.71 -1.89 -14.56
C LEU A 45 -8.68 -1.94 -15.69
N HIS A 46 -7.92 -3.02 -15.80
CA HIS A 46 -6.84 -3.17 -16.77
C HIS A 46 -6.89 -4.57 -17.37
N ASP A 47 -6.92 -4.67 -18.70
CA ASP A 47 -6.92 -5.95 -19.40
C ASP A 47 -5.52 -6.61 -19.36
N ASP A 48 -4.44 -5.82 -19.54
CA ASP A 48 -3.08 -6.36 -19.74
C ASP A 48 -2.04 -5.82 -18.73
N ALA A 49 -2.37 -4.78 -17.98
CA ALA A 49 -1.45 -4.15 -17.04
C ALA A 49 -1.77 -4.55 -15.59
N TYR A 50 -0.76 -5.04 -14.87
CA TYR A 50 -0.86 -5.28 -13.43
C TYR A 50 -0.01 -4.28 -12.64
N PRO A 51 -0.40 -2.99 -12.53
CA PRO A 51 0.23 -2.05 -11.60
C PRO A 51 0.34 -2.62 -10.17
N ILE A 52 -0.59 -3.50 -9.78
CA ILE A 52 -0.59 -4.20 -8.50
C ILE A 52 0.63 -5.12 -8.28
N GLN A 53 1.33 -5.54 -9.34
CA GLN A 53 2.57 -6.33 -9.23
C GLN A 53 3.80 -5.46 -8.93
N VAL A 54 3.69 -4.13 -9.04
CA VAL A 54 4.79 -3.21 -8.71
C VAL A 54 4.87 -3.07 -7.19
N VAL A 55 5.82 -3.80 -6.59
CA VAL A 55 6.10 -3.76 -5.16
C VAL A 55 6.53 -2.35 -4.76
N GLN A 56 5.77 -1.73 -3.86
CA GLN A 56 6.10 -0.42 -3.31
C GLN A 56 7.17 -0.55 -2.22
N PRO A 57 7.95 0.51 -1.94
CA PRO A 57 8.84 0.55 -0.79
C PRO A 57 8.10 0.23 0.52
N PRO A 58 8.77 -0.38 1.50
CA PRO A 58 8.18 -0.63 2.81
C PRO A 58 7.75 0.69 3.47
N VAL A 59 6.67 0.65 4.25
CA VAL A 59 6.21 1.80 5.02
C VAL A 59 7.21 2.12 6.13
N ASP A 60 7.60 3.39 6.25
CA ASP A 60 8.42 3.85 7.37
C ASP A 60 7.51 4.19 8.57
N ASN A 61 7.46 3.27 9.54
CA ASN A 61 6.63 3.40 10.73
C ASN A 61 7.07 4.53 11.67
N ARG A 62 8.31 5.04 11.54
CA ARG A 62 8.79 6.19 12.34
C ARG A 62 8.06 7.48 11.97
N LEU A 63 7.40 7.50 10.82
CA LEU A 63 6.74 8.67 10.26
C LEU A 63 5.23 8.70 10.56
N ILE A 64 4.71 7.73 11.31
CA ILE A 64 3.30 7.70 11.74
C ILE A 64 3.01 8.96 12.57
N GLY A 65 1.83 9.57 12.33
CA GLY A 65 1.43 10.82 12.99
C GLY A 65 2.11 12.08 12.45
N THR A 66 2.99 11.97 11.45
CA THR A 66 3.65 13.12 10.82
C THR A 66 3.07 13.44 9.44
N SER A 67 3.13 14.70 9.02
CA SER A 67 2.64 15.13 7.70
C SER A 67 3.62 14.72 6.59
N ALA A 68 3.13 13.91 5.64
CA ALA A 68 3.86 13.56 4.43
C ALA A 68 4.17 14.80 3.56
N TRP A 69 3.22 15.74 3.47
CA TRP A 69 3.37 16.97 2.69
C TRP A 69 4.48 17.88 3.22
N LEU A 70 4.52 18.09 4.55
CA LEU A 70 5.57 18.92 5.14
C LEU A 70 6.96 18.31 4.96
N ARG A 71 7.06 16.97 4.93
CA ARG A 71 8.32 16.27 4.64
C ARG A 71 8.75 16.49 3.21
N GLU A 72 7.85 16.32 2.24
CA GLU A 72 8.15 16.53 0.83
C GLU A 72 8.60 17.96 0.53
N LEU A 73 7.92 18.96 1.09
CA LEU A 73 8.31 20.37 0.97
C LEU A 73 9.72 20.63 1.52
N ARG A 74 10.09 20.02 2.64
CA ARG A 74 11.45 20.12 3.20
C ARG A 74 12.51 19.47 2.28
N HIS A 75 12.20 18.33 1.67
CA HIS A 75 13.12 17.69 0.72
C HIS A 75 13.34 18.54 -0.52
N LYS A 76 12.26 19.09 -1.10
CA LYS A 76 12.34 19.95 -2.28
C LYS A 76 13.16 21.21 -2.04
N THR A 77 12.86 21.93 -0.96
CA THR A 77 13.59 23.16 -0.59
C THR A 77 15.07 22.89 -0.28
N ALA A 78 15.42 21.75 0.30
CA ALA A 78 16.81 21.36 0.51
C ALA A 78 17.53 21.07 -0.82
N SER A 79 16.88 20.35 -1.74
CA SER A 79 17.41 20.06 -3.09
C SER A 79 17.66 21.35 -3.89
N ASP A 80 16.72 22.28 -3.88
CA ASP A 80 16.83 23.55 -4.60
C ASP A 80 18.01 24.40 -4.07
N ARG A 81 18.27 24.34 -2.76
CA ARG A 81 19.41 25.02 -2.13
C ARG A 81 20.77 24.40 -2.44
N THR A 82 20.83 23.11 -2.70
CA THR A 82 22.07 22.41 -3.09
C THR A 82 22.39 22.53 -4.59
N ALA A 83 21.40 22.90 -5.41
CA ALA A 83 21.54 23.05 -6.85
C ALA A 83 21.90 24.48 -7.30
N SER A 84 21.97 25.43 -6.35
CA SER A 84 22.45 26.81 -6.55
C SER A 84 23.83 27.00 -5.94
#